data_AF-A0A4Y2K2Q0-F1
#
_entry.id   AF-A0A4Y2K2Q0-F1
#
_cell.length_a   1.000
_cell.length_b   1.000
_cell.length_c   1.000
_cell.angle_alpha   90.00
_cell.angle_beta   90.00
_cell.angle_gamma   90.00
#
_symmetry.space_group_name_H-M   'P 1'
#
loop_
_entity.id
_entity.type
_entity.pdbx_description
1 polymer ?
#
loop_
_entity_poly.entity_id
_entity_poly.type
_entity_poly.pdbx_seq_one_letter_code
_entity_poly.pdbx_strand_id
1 'polypeptide(L)'
;MIPTVSQNKFLGNDANKDRLIRMLKTKFEAENFMVKQATEEIIAEAGDRFLLELYGYSDVKSKKSLSLNDYRYKCFTKSAYKSTFNIASLPPTEATARQHSFRTYHQVQQWYGNEQNAEQWGWNRNTNGLIPVTTLEHPAPETLLQLISCKCKKGCQKA
;
A
#
# COMPACT_ATOMS: atom_id res chain seq x y z
N MET A 1 -24.42 7.04 -38.32
CA MET A 1 -23.82 5.71 -38.56
C MET A 1 -24.19 4.85 -37.36
N ILE A 2 -25.00 3.80 -37.55
CA ILE A 2 -25.46 2.94 -36.45
C ILE A 2 -24.34 1.93 -36.17
N PRO A 3 -23.88 1.75 -34.93
CA PRO A 3 -22.84 0.78 -34.61
C PRO A 3 -23.32 -0.63 -34.98
N THR A 4 -22.53 -1.35 -35.79
CA THR A 4 -22.84 -2.72 -36.25
C THR A 4 -22.56 -3.79 -35.19
N VAL A 5 -22.00 -3.38 -34.04
CA VAL A 5 -21.58 -4.25 -32.95
C VAL A 5 -22.28 -3.80 -31.68
N SER A 6 -22.86 -4.75 -30.92
CA SER A 6 -23.48 -4.44 -29.64
C SER A 6 -22.45 -3.92 -28.64
N GLN A 7 -22.87 -3.01 -27.76
CA GLN A 7 -21.98 -2.41 -26.75
C GLN A 7 -21.27 -3.47 -25.90
N ASN A 8 -21.99 -4.51 -25.46
CA ASN A 8 -21.40 -5.61 -24.68
C ASN A 8 -20.32 -6.38 -25.46
N LYS A 9 -20.50 -6.57 -26.76
CA LYS A 9 -19.52 -7.26 -27.62
C LYS A 9 -18.31 -6.37 -27.92
N PHE A 10 -18.52 -5.07 -28.05
CA PHE A 10 -17.43 -4.10 -28.22
C PHE A 10 -16.58 -3.98 -26.95
N LEU A 11 -17.22 -3.83 -25.78
CA LEU A 11 -16.57 -3.72 -24.48
C LEU A 11 -16.02 -5.05 -23.96
N GLY A 12 -16.39 -6.20 -24.52
CA GLY A 12 -15.83 -7.50 -24.15
C GLY A 12 -14.45 -7.79 -24.72
N ASN A 13 -13.90 -6.92 -25.57
CA ASN A 13 -12.58 -7.08 -26.20
C ASN A 13 -11.58 -6.08 -25.61
N ASP A 14 -10.47 -6.57 -25.06
CA ASP A 14 -9.51 -5.73 -24.32
C ASP A 14 -8.81 -4.70 -25.22
N ALA A 15 -8.50 -5.04 -26.47
CA ALA A 15 -7.92 -4.08 -27.42
C ALA A 15 -8.90 -2.92 -27.74
N ASN A 16 -10.21 -3.20 -27.78
CA ASN A 16 -11.23 -2.17 -27.96
C ASN A 16 -11.37 -1.29 -26.71
N LYS A 17 -11.31 -1.88 -25.51
CA LYS A 17 -11.30 -1.12 -24.24
C LYS A 17 -10.10 -0.18 -24.19
N ASP A 18 -8.89 -0.67 -24.46
CA ASP A 18 -7.67 0.14 -24.44
C ASP A 18 -7.70 1.28 -25.44
N ARG A 19 -8.28 1.03 -26.63
CA ARG A 19 -8.46 2.06 -27.64
C ARG A 19 -9.48 3.11 -27.19
N LEU A 20 -10.60 2.70 -26.60
CA LEU A 20 -11.62 3.60 -26.08
C LEU A 20 -11.08 4.45 -24.92
N ILE A 21 -10.36 3.84 -23.98
CA ILE A 21 -9.71 4.53 -22.85
C ILE A 21 -8.73 5.58 -23.36
N ARG A 22 -7.89 5.25 -24.35
CA ARG A 22 -6.99 6.23 -24.99
C ARG A 22 -7.75 7.38 -25.64
N MET A 23 -8.79 7.08 -26.43
CA MET A 23 -9.61 8.10 -27.08
C MET A 23 -10.28 9.03 -26.06
N LEU A 24 -10.85 8.47 -25.00
CA LEU A 24 -11.47 9.23 -23.92
C LEU A 24 -10.44 10.09 -23.18
N LYS A 25 -9.26 9.52 -22.85
CA LYS A 25 -8.18 10.26 -22.20
C LYS A 25 -7.74 11.45 -23.04
N THR A 26 -7.48 11.27 -24.34
CA THR A 26 -7.13 12.37 -25.25
C THR A 26 -8.25 13.41 -25.35
N LYS A 27 -9.52 12.98 -25.39
CA LYS A 27 -10.65 13.91 -25.46
C LYS A 27 -10.81 14.71 -24.16
N PHE A 28 -10.66 14.08 -23.01
CA PHE A 28 -10.69 14.76 -21.71
C PHE A 28 -9.51 15.72 -21.53
N GLU A 29 -8.30 15.32 -21.93
CA GLU A 29 -7.12 16.21 -21.94
C GLU A 29 -7.35 17.46 -22.81
N ALA A 30 -7.96 17.31 -23.98
CA ALA A 30 -8.30 18.44 -24.87
C ALA A 30 -9.36 19.39 -24.27
N GLU A 31 -10.22 18.89 -23.40
CA GLU A 31 -11.22 19.68 -22.65
C GLU A 31 -10.67 20.15 -21.28
N ASN A 32 -9.36 20.05 -21.07
CA ASN A 32 -8.67 20.42 -19.83
C ASN A 32 -9.08 19.60 -18.58
N PHE A 33 -9.67 18.43 -18.79
CA PHE A 33 -9.95 17.43 -17.75
C PHE A 33 -8.78 16.45 -17.61
N MET A 34 -8.03 16.58 -16.51
CA MET A 34 -6.88 15.70 -16.23
C MET A 34 -7.33 14.35 -15.65
N VAL A 35 -7.42 13.32 -16.49
CA VAL A 35 -7.59 11.93 -16.04
C VAL A 35 -6.23 11.38 -15.60
N LYS A 36 -5.89 11.59 -14.33
CA LYS A 36 -4.66 11.04 -13.72
C LYS A 36 -5.00 9.77 -12.97
N GLN A 37 -4.34 8.67 -13.33
CA GLN A 37 -4.18 7.58 -12.37
C GLN A 37 -3.37 8.12 -11.18
N ALA A 38 -3.74 7.72 -9.97
CA ALA A 38 -3.00 8.12 -8.78
C ALA A 38 -1.57 7.56 -8.87
N THR A 39 -0.57 8.39 -8.56
CA THR A 39 0.81 7.90 -8.47
C THR A 39 0.99 7.10 -7.19
N GLU A 40 2.03 6.27 -7.16
CA GLU A 40 2.39 5.48 -5.98
C GLU A 40 2.57 6.36 -4.74
N GLU A 41 3.20 7.53 -4.88
CA GLU A 41 3.42 8.47 -3.79
C GLU A 41 2.10 9.03 -3.24
N ILE A 42 1.14 9.37 -4.11
CA ILE A 42 -0.17 9.89 -3.69
C ILE A 42 -0.96 8.80 -2.96
N ILE A 43 -0.89 7.56 -3.45
CA ILE A 43 -1.55 6.41 -2.82
C ILE A 43 -0.94 6.14 -1.44
N ALA A 44 0.38 6.14 -1.33
CA ALA A 44 1.09 5.94 -0.08
C ALA A 44 0.78 7.06 0.93
N GLU A 45 0.83 8.32 0.50
CA GLU A 45 0.54 9.48 1.35
C GLU A 45 -0.91 9.46 1.84
N ALA A 46 -1.87 9.11 0.98
CA ALA A 46 -3.27 8.95 1.38
C ALA A 46 -3.43 7.83 2.42
N GLY A 47 -2.73 6.72 2.24
CA GLY A 47 -2.70 5.60 3.19
C GLY A 47 -2.13 5.98 4.54
N ASP A 48 -1.00 6.68 4.56
CA ASP A 48 -0.36 7.15 5.79
C ASP A 48 -1.26 8.12 6.56
N ARG A 49 -1.89 9.08 5.85
CA ARG A 49 -2.86 10.01 6.47
C ARG A 49 -4.06 9.28 7.06
N PHE A 50 -4.62 8.32 6.34
CA PHE A 50 -5.73 7.50 6.83
C PHE A 50 -5.33 6.72 8.09
N LEU A 51 -4.15 6.11 8.11
CA LEU A 51 -3.67 5.35 9.26
C LEU A 51 -3.34 6.26 10.46
N LEU A 52 -2.78 7.44 10.24
CA LEU A 52 -2.60 8.43 11.31
C LEU A 52 -3.93 8.77 11.97
N GLU A 53 -4.97 9.06 11.19
CA GLU A 53 -6.30 9.37 11.70
C GLU A 53 -6.95 8.17 12.39
N LEU A 54 -6.86 6.97 11.79
CA LEU A 54 -7.40 5.72 12.35
C LEU A 54 -6.82 5.40 13.73
N TYR A 55 -5.52 5.68 13.94
CA TYR A 55 -4.84 5.46 15.21
C TYR A 55 -4.93 6.66 16.17
N GLY A 56 -5.71 7.69 15.83
CA GLY A 56 -6.06 8.80 16.73
C GLY A 56 -5.06 9.96 16.75
N TYR A 57 -4.30 10.17 15.67
CA TYR A 57 -3.50 11.39 15.53
C TYR A 57 -4.42 12.57 15.16
N SER A 58 -4.52 13.59 16.02
CA SER A 58 -5.43 14.73 15.85
C SER A 58 -4.93 15.78 14.84
N ASP A 59 -3.62 15.86 14.63
CA ASP A 59 -2.98 16.98 13.96
C ASP A 59 -2.62 16.69 12.49
N VAL A 60 -3.29 15.71 11.87
CA VAL A 60 -3.12 15.33 10.44
C VAL A 60 -3.30 16.54 9.51
N LYS A 61 -4.15 17.50 9.91
CA LYS A 61 -4.45 18.73 9.15
C LYS A 61 -3.44 19.86 9.38
N SER A 62 -2.56 19.74 10.37
CA SER A 62 -1.53 20.74 10.63
C SER A 62 -0.38 20.58 9.63
N LYS A 63 0.21 21.68 9.15
CA LYS A 63 1.32 21.69 8.17
C LYS A 63 2.60 20.96 8.63
N LYS A 64 2.65 20.45 9.87
CA LYS A 64 3.80 19.71 10.37
C LYS A 64 3.71 18.28 9.86
N SER A 65 4.52 17.95 8.86
CA SER A 65 4.66 16.59 8.34
C SER A 65 5.23 15.68 9.44
N LEU A 66 4.35 14.99 10.16
CA LEU A 66 4.74 13.89 11.05
C LEU A 66 4.63 12.60 10.24
N SER A 67 5.72 11.85 10.11
CA SER A 67 5.67 10.55 9.43
C SER A 67 4.90 9.53 10.27
N LEU A 68 4.39 8.49 9.61
CA LEU A 68 3.73 7.37 10.31
C LEU A 68 4.71 6.70 11.29
N ASN A 69 5.98 6.60 10.93
CA ASN A 69 7.03 6.06 11.79
C ASN A 69 7.29 6.93 13.03
N ASP A 70 7.29 8.25 12.90
CA ASP A 70 7.42 9.16 14.05
C ASP A 70 6.25 9.02 15.01
N TYR A 71 5.02 8.92 14.47
CA TYR A 71 3.84 8.70 15.29
C TYR A 71 3.86 7.33 15.96
N ARG A 72 4.24 6.28 15.23
CA ARG A 72 4.45 4.93 15.77
C ARG A 72 5.43 4.95 16.95
N TYR A 73 6.55 5.67 16.83
CA TYR A 73 7.52 5.80 17.91
C TYR A 73 6.95 6.53 19.14
N LYS A 74 6.14 7.59 18.93
CA LYS A 74 5.41 8.25 20.02
C LYS A 74 4.43 7.31 20.72
N CYS A 75 3.69 6.49 19.97
CA CYS A 75 2.79 5.47 20.54
C CYS A 75 3.58 4.43 21.34
N PHE A 76 4.74 3.99 20.82
CA PHE A 76 5.61 3.03 21.49
C PHE A 76 6.15 3.59 22.81
N THR A 77 6.76 4.78 22.80
CA THR A 77 7.33 5.39 24.02
C THR A 77 6.26 5.59 25.08
N LYS A 78 5.07 6.06 24.72
CA LYS A 78 3.92 6.18 25.65
C LYS A 78 3.46 4.84 26.23
N SER A 79 3.62 3.75 25.48
CA SER A 79 3.17 2.42 25.89
C SER A 79 4.24 1.64 26.66
N ALA A 80 5.52 1.90 26.40
CA ALA A 80 6.65 1.21 27.01
C ALA A 80 6.73 1.39 28.53
N TYR A 81 6.17 2.48 29.07
CA TYR A 81 6.08 2.72 30.52
C TYR A 81 4.95 1.93 31.21
N LYS A 82 4.09 1.24 30.45
CA LYS A 82 2.97 0.47 31.01
C LYS A 82 3.42 -0.96 31.31
N SER A 83 2.98 -1.49 32.46
CA SER A 83 3.23 -2.88 32.86
C SER A 83 2.60 -3.91 31.93
N THR A 84 1.53 -3.52 31.23
CA THR A 84 0.87 -4.33 30.20
C THR A 84 0.70 -3.50 28.94
N PHE A 85 1.40 -3.86 27.86
CA PHE A 85 1.23 -3.24 26.56
C PHE A 85 1.04 -4.30 25.48
N ASN A 86 0.13 -4.03 24.55
CA ASN A 86 -0.09 -4.87 23.38
C ASN A 86 0.60 -4.25 22.17
N ILE A 87 1.56 -4.97 21.57
CA ILE A 87 2.26 -4.51 20.36
C ILE A 87 1.29 -4.23 19.21
N ALA A 88 0.18 -4.97 19.13
CA ALA A 88 -0.83 -4.79 18.09
C ALA A 88 -1.59 -3.46 18.17
N SER A 89 -1.47 -2.71 19.28
CA SER A 89 -2.07 -1.37 19.37
C SER A 89 -1.20 -0.27 18.72
N LEU A 90 -0.01 -0.61 18.23
CA LEU A 90 0.85 0.34 17.53
C LEU A 90 0.42 0.46 16.06
N PRO A 91 0.40 1.67 15.47
CA PRO A 91 0.17 1.85 14.04
C PRO A 91 1.23 1.11 13.24
N PRO A 92 0.94 0.58 12.04
CA PRO A 92 1.93 -0.14 11.22
C PRO A 92 3.15 0.75 10.89
N THR A 93 4.25 0.13 10.45
CA THR A 93 5.37 0.91 9.89
C THR A 93 4.96 1.56 8.57
N GLU A 94 5.61 2.65 8.20
CA GLU A 94 5.37 3.35 6.93
C GLU A 94 5.56 2.42 5.72
N ALA A 95 6.60 1.58 5.71
CA ALA A 95 6.80 0.60 4.64
C ALA A 95 5.65 -0.41 4.55
N THR A 96 5.12 -0.86 5.69
CA THR A 96 3.96 -1.78 5.72
C THR A 96 2.68 -1.08 5.24
N ALA A 97 2.47 0.16 5.69
CA ALA A 97 1.35 1.00 5.29
C ALA A 97 1.34 1.25 3.79
N ARG A 98 2.50 1.56 3.20
CA ARG A 98 2.69 1.75 1.76
C ARG A 98 2.28 0.50 0.98
N GLN A 99 2.80 -0.67 1.36
CA GLN A 99 2.46 -1.93 0.70
C GLN A 99 0.97 -2.27 0.84
N HIS A 100 0.37 -2.03 2.01
CA HIS A 100 -1.07 -2.21 2.19
C HIS A 100 -1.88 -1.28 1.27
N SER A 101 -1.48 -0.01 1.16
CA SER A 101 -2.15 0.98 0.33
C SER A 101 -2.11 0.60 -1.15
N PHE A 102 -0.98 0.08 -1.63
CA PHE A 102 -0.85 -0.44 -3.00
C PHE A 102 -1.78 -1.61 -3.28
N ARG A 103 -1.86 -2.59 -2.37
CA ARG A 103 -2.78 -3.71 -2.53
C ARG A 103 -4.24 -3.28 -2.53
N THR A 104 -4.61 -2.36 -1.64
CA THR A 104 -5.97 -1.82 -1.57
C THR A 104 -6.32 -1.08 -2.85
N TYR A 105 -5.42 -0.23 -3.36
CA TYR A 105 -5.60 0.46 -4.63
C TYR A 105 -5.77 -0.53 -5.79
N HIS A 106 -4.88 -1.52 -5.91
CA HIS A 106 -4.96 -2.56 -6.94
C HIS A 106 -6.28 -3.32 -6.90
N GLN A 107 -6.73 -3.73 -5.71
CA GLN A 107 -8.01 -4.42 -5.53
C GLN A 107 -9.19 -3.56 -6.02
N VAL A 108 -9.17 -2.27 -5.71
CA VAL A 108 -10.18 -1.31 -6.18
C VAL A 108 -10.11 -1.12 -7.69
N GLN A 109 -8.92 -1.01 -8.28
CA GLN A 109 -8.74 -0.92 -9.73
C GLN A 109 -9.29 -2.15 -10.46
N GLN A 110 -9.08 -3.34 -9.89
CA GLN A 110 -9.67 -4.58 -10.43
C GLN A 110 -11.21 -4.54 -10.42
N TRP A 111 -11.84 -4.01 -9.36
CA TRP A 111 -13.30 -3.85 -9.33
C TRP A 111 -13.83 -2.87 -10.38
N TYR A 112 -13.03 -1.87 -10.75
CA TYR A 112 -13.33 -0.97 -11.86
C TYR A 112 -13.05 -1.58 -13.24
N GLY A 113 -12.53 -2.80 -13.31
CA GLY A 113 -12.15 -3.46 -14.56
C GLY A 113 -10.84 -2.95 -15.15
N ASN A 114 -10.03 -2.23 -14.38
CA ASN A 114 -8.71 -1.78 -14.77
C ASN A 114 -7.68 -2.88 -14.45
N GLU A 115 -7.25 -3.60 -15.47
CA GLU A 115 -6.23 -4.64 -15.30
C GLU A 115 -4.86 -4.01 -15.07
N GLN A 116 -4.25 -4.35 -13.94
CA GLN A 116 -2.92 -3.90 -13.54
C GLN A 116 -2.07 -5.09 -13.09
N ASN A 117 -0.77 -5.04 -13.35
CA ASN A 117 0.15 -6.06 -12.89
C ASN A 117 0.23 -6.06 -11.36
N ALA A 118 -0.30 -7.10 -10.71
CA ALA A 118 -0.34 -7.23 -9.26
C ALA A 118 1.06 -7.10 -8.60
N GLU A 119 2.12 -7.53 -9.28
CA GLU A 119 3.49 -7.49 -8.74
C GLU A 119 4.03 -6.06 -8.56
N GLN A 120 3.45 -5.09 -9.26
CA GLN A 120 3.76 -3.67 -9.08
C GLN A 120 2.97 -3.03 -7.92
N TRP A 121 1.98 -3.73 -7.37
CA TRP A 121 1.05 -3.18 -6.39
C TRP A 121 1.03 -3.96 -5.08
N GLY A 122 2.21 -4.38 -4.62
CA GLY A 122 2.40 -4.99 -3.31
C GLY A 122 1.93 -6.44 -3.21
N TRP A 123 1.89 -7.15 -4.33
CA TRP A 123 1.73 -8.60 -4.40
C TRP A 123 3.02 -9.25 -4.93
N ASN A 124 3.23 -10.51 -4.57
CA ASN A 124 4.23 -11.38 -5.18
C ASN A 124 3.51 -12.61 -5.75
N ARG A 125 4.03 -13.17 -6.83
CA ARG A 125 3.53 -14.43 -7.38
C ARG A 125 4.30 -15.63 -6.82
N ASN A 126 3.57 -16.65 -6.41
CA ASN A 126 4.11 -17.97 -6.10
C ASN A 126 3.36 -19.06 -6.89
N THR A 127 3.74 -20.32 -6.69
CA THR A 127 3.09 -21.48 -7.34
C THR A 127 1.60 -21.61 -7.01
N ASN A 128 1.15 -21.02 -5.91
CA ASN A 128 -0.20 -21.13 -5.38
C ASN A 128 -1.05 -19.87 -5.63
N GLY A 129 -0.52 -18.86 -6.33
CA GLY A 129 -1.21 -17.61 -6.64
C GLY A 129 -0.49 -16.36 -6.17
N LEU A 130 -1.26 -15.34 -5.79
CA LEU A 130 -0.74 -14.06 -5.29
C LEU A 130 -0.62 -14.10 -3.77
N ILE A 131 0.53 -13.67 -3.25
CA ILE A 131 0.78 -13.47 -1.82
C ILE A 131 1.08 -11.99 -1.55
N PRO A 132 0.62 -11.44 -0.41
CA PRO A 132 0.85 -10.04 -0.09
C PRO A 132 2.31 -9.79 0.28
N VAL A 133 2.89 -8.73 -0.28
CA VAL A 133 4.17 -8.17 0.19
C VAL A 133 3.89 -7.36 1.45
N THR A 134 4.23 -7.87 2.62
CA THR A 134 3.91 -7.17 3.87
C THR A 134 4.79 -5.95 4.10
N THR A 135 6.09 -6.04 3.81
CA THR A 135 7.08 -4.95 3.89
C THR A 135 8.26 -5.25 2.97
N LEU A 136 8.96 -4.21 2.52
CA LEU A 136 10.24 -4.32 1.82
C LEU A 136 11.44 -4.05 2.75
N GLU A 137 11.18 -3.60 3.97
CA GLU A 137 12.22 -3.35 4.96
C GLU A 137 12.67 -4.64 5.63
N HIS A 138 13.94 -4.67 6.02
CA HIS A 138 14.46 -5.75 6.85
C HIS A 138 13.77 -5.76 8.23
N PRO A 139 13.56 -6.93 8.85
CA PRO A 139 12.92 -7.03 10.17
C PRO A 139 13.63 -6.26 11.28
N ALA A 140 14.95 -6.06 11.15
CA ALA A 140 15.78 -5.28 12.05
C ALA A 140 17.03 -4.79 11.31
N PRO A 141 17.73 -3.76 11.82
CA PRO A 141 19.03 -3.36 11.31
C PRO A 141 20.03 -4.52 11.36
N GLU A 142 20.88 -4.63 10.32
CA GLU A 142 21.82 -5.74 10.20
C GLU A 142 22.84 -5.78 11.35
N THR A 143 23.27 -4.62 11.84
CA THR A 143 24.12 -4.49 13.03
C THR A 143 23.47 -5.09 14.28
N LEU A 144 22.16 -4.90 14.45
CA LEU A 144 21.42 -5.50 15.54
C LEU A 144 21.41 -7.02 15.36
N LEU A 145 21.06 -7.53 14.18
CA LEU A 145 21.02 -8.97 13.88
C LEU A 145 22.36 -9.66 14.14
N GLN A 146 23.48 -8.98 13.85
CA GLN A 146 24.83 -9.47 14.17
C GLN A 146 25.08 -9.56 15.68
N LEU A 147 24.62 -8.57 16.47
CA LEU A 147 24.74 -8.59 17.94
C LEU A 147 23.92 -9.70 18.61
N ILE A 148 22.71 -9.99 18.11
CA ILE A 148 21.81 -11.02 18.69
C ILE A 148 22.11 -12.44 18.20
N SER A 149 23.16 -12.64 17.41
CA SER A 149 23.56 -13.98 16.96
C SER A 149 24.14 -14.81 18.13
N CYS A 150 23.28 -15.58 18.80
CA CYS A 150 23.77 -16.61 19.70
C CYS A 150 24.46 -17.71 18.86
N LYS A 151 25.67 -18.11 19.24
CA LYS A 151 26.41 -19.22 18.59
C LYS A 151 25.87 -20.61 18.97
N CYS A 152 24.66 -20.69 19.50
CA CYS A 152 24.13 -21.91 20.09
C CYS A 152 23.55 -22.79 18.99
N LYS A 153 24.14 -23.97 18.81
CA LYS A 153 23.69 -24.96 17.82
C LYS A 153 22.40 -25.67 18.21
N LYS A 154 22.02 -25.59 19.50
CA LYS A 154 20.76 -26.06 20.08
C LYS A 154 20.30 -24.93 21.00
N GLY A 155 19.06 -24.46 20.83
CA GLY A 155 18.60 -23.12 21.24
C GLY A 155 19.01 -22.63 22.64
N CYS A 156 19.08 -21.30 22.79
CA CYS A 156 19.31 -20.63 24.07
C CYS A 156 18.23 -21.01 25.09
N GLN A 157 18.61 -21.79 26.11
CA GLN A 157 17.83 -21.88 27.33
C GLN A 157 18.33 -20.81 28.31
N LYS A 158 17.40 -20.21 29.06
CA LYS A 158 17.73 -19.23 30.10
C LYS A 158 18.49 -19.93 31.23
N ALA A 159 19.56 -19.30 31.71
CA ALA A 159 20.23 -19.66 32.96
C ALA A 159 19.33 -19.33 34.16
#